data_AF-A0A126RTI1-F1
#
_entry.id   AF-A0A126RTI1-F1
#
_cell.length_a   1.000
_cell.length_b   1.000
_cell.length_c   1.000
_cell.angle_alpha   90.00
_cell.angle_beta   90.00
_cell.angle_gamma   90.00
#
_symmetry.space_group_name_H-M   'P 1'
#
loop_
_entity.id
_entity.type
_entity.pdbx_description
1 polymer ?
#
loop_
_entity_poly.entity_id
_entity_poly.type
_entity_poly.pdbx_seq_one_letter_code
_entity_poly.pdbx_strand_id
1 'polypeptide(L)' 'MNDETDAIIARVVERIPLYLRNNLASKDAGVRKEAEEALAAMISSALANGTAETSED' A
#
# COMPACT_ATOMS: atom_id res chain seq x y z
N MET A 1 0.90 14.23 9.76
CA MET A 1 1.12 13.36 8.59
C MET A 1 1.28 14.31 7.40
N ASN A 2 2.27 14.08 6.55
CA ASN A 2 2.58 14.97 5.42
C ASN A 2 1.56 14.69 4.31
N ASP A 3 1.01 15.74 3.69
CA ASP A 3 0.02 15.65 2.60
C ASP A 3 0.53 14.76 1.46
N GLU A 4 1.85 14.75 1.22
CA GLU A 4 2.52 13.89 0.25
C GLU A 4 2.48 12.40 0.62
N THR A 5 2.73 12.05 1.88
CA THR A 5 2.67 10.67 2.37
C THR A 5 1.25 10.12 2.27
N ASP A 6 0.25 10.94 2.63
CA ASP A 6 -1.15 10.56 2.55
C ASP A 6 -1.58 10.37 1.07
N ALA A 7 -1.08 11.21 0.16
CA ALA A 7 -1.30 11.06 -1.28
C ALA A 7 -0.68 9.77 -1.85
N ILE A 8 0.53 9.40 -1.42
CA ILE A 8 1.19 8.14 -1.84
C ILE A 8 0.38 6.95 -1.34
N ILE A 9 -0.03 6.94 -0.08
CA ILE A 9 -0.83 5.85 0.50
C ILE A 9 -2.18 5.72 -0.24
N ALA A 10 -2.89 6.83 -0.47
CA ALA A 10 -4.15 6.83 -1.20
C ALA A 10 -4.01 6.22 -2.60
N ARG A 11 -2.97 6.62 -3.35
CA ARG A 11 -2.67 6.06 -4.67
C ARG A 11 -2.40 4.56 -4.64
N VAL A 12 -1.73 4.05 -3.60
CA VAL A 12 -1.52 2.60 -3.43
C VAL A 12 -2.85 1.89 -3.18
N VAL A 13 -3.66 2.41 -2.26
CA VAL A 13 -4.97 1.83 -1.89
C VAL A 13 -5.93 1.77 -3.09
N GLU A 14 -5.97 2.84 -3.90
CA GLU A 14 -6.75 2.88 -5.13
C GLU A 14 -6.36 1.78 -6.12
N ARG A 15 -5.08 1.44 -6.19
CA ARG A 15 -4.50 0.49 -7.16
C ARG A 15 -4.39 -0.94 -6.62
N ILE A 16 -4.90 -1.22 -5.43
CA ILE A 16 -4.89 -2.58 -4.85
C ILE A 16 -5.59 -3.55 -5.83
N PRO A 17 -4.92 -4.66 -6.23
CA PRO A 17 -5.52 -5.69 -7.07
C PRO A 17 -6.79 -6.29 -6.49
N LEU A 18 -7.73 -6.71 -7.34
CA LEU A 18 -9.02 -7.27 -6.89
C LEU A 18 -8.86 -8.50 -5.98
N TYR A 19 -7.90 -9.38 -6.27
CA TYR A 19 -7.63 -10.55 -5.42
C TYR A 19 -7.21 -10.12 -4.00
N LEU A 20 -6.43 -9.03 -3.89
CA LEU A 20 -5.93 -8.55 -2.61
C LEU A 20 -7.06 -7.88 -1.81
N ARG A 21 -7.97 -7.16 -2.48
CA ARG A 21 -9.21 -6.65 -1.86
C ARG A 21 -10.08 -7.79 -1.31
N ASN A 22 -10.23 -8.87 -2.07
CA ASN A 22 -11.00 -10.04 -1.63
C ASN A 22 -10.34 -10.72 -0.42
N ASN A 23 -9.01 -10.84 -0.43
CA ASN A 23 -8.27 -11.44 0.68
C ASN A 23 -8.35 -10.58 1.96
N LEU A 24 -8.28 -9.25 1.85
CA LEU A 24 -8.50 -8.33 2.98
C LEU A 24 -9.90 -8.47 3.58
N ALA A 25 -10.92 -8.76 2.76
CA ALA A 25 -12.29 -9.02 3.20
C ALA A 25 -12.55 -10.46 3.67
N SER A 26 -11.54 -11.35 3.61
CA SER A 26 -11.69 -12.76 3.94
C SER A 26 -12.10 -12.97 5.40
N LYS A 27 -12.88 -14.02 5.70
CA LYS A 27 -13.16 -14.43 7.09
C LYS A 27 -12.01 -15.22 7.70
N ASP A 28 -11.15 -15.81 6.87
CA ASP A 28 -9.95 -16.51 7.30
C ASP A 28 -8.89 -15.50 7.77
N ALA A 29 -8.43 -15.66 9.01
CA ALA A 29 -7.46 -14.75 9.61
C ALA A 29 -6.07 -14.86 8.98
N GLY A 30 -5.67 -16.04 8.52
CA GLY A 30 -4.40 -16.24 7.81
C GLY A 30 -4.42 -15.52 6.46
N VAL A 31 -5.49 -15.69 5.69
CA VAL A 31 -5.67 -15.02 4.38
C VAL A 31 -5.70 -13.50 4.53
N ARG A 32 -6.38 -12.97 5.56
CA ARG A 32 -6.37 -11.53 5.83
C ARG A 32 -4.97 -11.04 6.19
N LYS A 33 -4.27 -11.75 7.07
CA LYS A 33 -2.92 -11.37 7.51
C LYS A 33 -1.94 -11.32 6.33
N GLU A 34 -1.95 -12.31 5.46
CA GLU A 34 -1.12 -12.32 4.25
C GLU A 34 -1.45 -11.13 3.33
N ALA A 35 -2.73 -10.76 3.24
CA ALA A 35 -3.15 -9.60 2.46
C ALA A 35 -2.69 -8.26 3.06
N GLU A 36 -2.73 -8.14 4.39
CA GLU A 36 -2.22 -6.98 5.13
C GLU A 36 -0.70 -6.84 4.95
N GLU A 37 0.05 -7.94 5.04
CA GLU A 37 1.51 -7.95 4.82
C GLU A 37 1.85 -7.54 3.38
N ALA A 38 1.12 -8.05 2.39
CA ALA A 38 1.29 -7.65 1.00
C ALA A 38 0.98 -6.17 0.77
N LEU A 39 -0.10 -5.65 1.36
CA LEU A 39 -0.43 -4.22 1.29
C LEU A 39 0.66 -3.36 1.95
N ALA A 40 1.18 -3.77 3.11
CA ALA A 40 2.28 -3.09 3.78
C ALA A 40 3.54 -3.05 2.90
N ALA A 41 3.86 -4.14 2.20
CA ALA A 41 4.96 -4.17 1.25
C ALA A 41 4.76 -3.23 0.06
N MET A 42 3.53 -3.14 -0.49
CA MET A 42 3.20 -2.19 -1.55
C MET A 42 3.36 -0.73 -1.09
N ILE A 43 2.87 -0.41 0.11
CA ILE A 43 3.01 0.94 0.70
C ILE A 43 4.48 1.25 0.95
N SER A 44 5.24 0.33 1.56
CA SER A 44 6.67 0.50 1.83
C SER A 44 7.47 0.74 0.54
N SER A 45 7.20 -0.04 -0.51
CA SER A 45 7.83 0.16 -1.82
C SER A 45 7.45 1.50 -2.45
N ALA A 46 6.18 1.90 -2.37
CA ALA A 46 5.73 3.19 -2.92
C ALA A 46 6.32 4.38 -2.17
N LEU A 47 6.45 4.29 -0.84
CA LEU A 47 7.11 5.33 -0.03
C LEU A 47 8.60 5.41 -0.37
N ALA A 48 9.30 4.27 -0.49
CA ALA A 48 10.70 4.27 -0.88
C ALA A 48 10.94 4.89 -2.27
N ASN A 49 10.03 4.65 -3.22
CA ASN A 49 10.15 5.15 -4.59
C ASN A 49 9.64 6.60 -4.75
N GLY A 50 8.56 6.97 -4.06
CA GLY A 50 7.96 8.31 -4.11
C GLY A 50 8.72 9.35 -3.29
N THR A 51 9.50 8.93 -2.29
CA THR A 51 10.42 9.83 -1.57
C THR A 51 11.70 10.11 -2.37
N ALA A 52 12.00 9.32 -3.41
CA ALA A 52 13.17 9.52 -4.25
C ALA A 52 12.96 10.57 -5.36
N GLU A 53 11.70 10.86 -5.74
CA GLU A 53 11.38 11.89 -6.74
C GLU A 53 11.40 13.31 -6.15
N THR A 54 11.47 13.47 -4.82
CA THR A 54 11.57 14.78 -4.13
C THR A 54 13.02 15.18 -3.85
N SER A 55 13.98 14.57 -4.56
CA SER A 55 15.41 14.94 -4.55
C SER A 55 15.85 15.33 -5.97
N GLU A 56 15.34 16.44 -6.50
CA GLU A 56 15.89 17.13 -7.68
C GLU A 56 16.23 18.59 -7.31
N ASP A 57 17.54 18.88 -7.37
CA ASP A 57 18.32 20.14 -7.33
C ASP A 57 18.07 21.21 -6.24
#